data_AF-A0A849GAF9-F1
#
_entry.id   AF-A0A849GAF9-F1
#
_cell.length_a   1.000
_cell.length_b   1.000
_cell.length_c   1.000
_cell.angle_alpha   90.00
_cell.angle_beta   90.00
_cell.angle_gamma   90.00
#
_symmetry.space_group_name_H-M   'P 1'
#
loop_
_entity.id
_entity.type
_entity.pdbx_description
1 polymer ?
#
loop_
_entity_poly.entity_id
_entity_poly.type
_entity_poly.pdbx_seq_one_letter_code
_entity_poly.pdbx_strand_id
1 'polypeptide(L)'
;PQRDGGTHLAGFRGALTRTINAYAQTSGIAKKEKVSFTGDDAREGLTCVLSVKVPDPKFSSQTKDKLVSSEVRPAVEGLMNEKLAEWFEEHPNEAKLIVGKIIEAALAREAARKAREMTRKKSALDVASLPGKLADCQEKRPEFRELFLVEGDSAGGSAKQGRARGNQAVLPLRGKILNVERARFDRMLSSQEIGTLITALGTGIGRDEFDISKLRYHKIIIMTDADVDGAHIRTLLLTFFFRQMPEVIEGGYLYIAQPPLYKVARGKSEVYLKDQGALDDYLIQMGIDGAVLRLGSGEEIVGQDLARVVDEARQVRRVLQAFPTHYPQSILEQAAIAGAFRPGQVDSDLHGTAEAVAQRLDRVALEYERGWQGRITQDQGIRLARVLRGVEEVRTLDGPVLRSGEAKRLGGFTDALQEVYTQPATLVRRDRDVPIYGPLDLLDTILEEGEKGLSLQRYKGLGEMNPDQLWETTLDPEARTLLQVKVADLAEADDLFTKLMGDVVEPRREFIQQNALNVENLDF
;
A
#
# COMPACT_ATOMS: atom_id res chain seq x y z
N PRO A 1 46.76 -21.91 -8.77
CA PRO A 1 45.98 -21.11 -7.81
C PRO A 1 45.83 -21.93 -6.53
N GLN A 2 46.10 -21.37 -5.36
CA GLN A 2 46.06 -22.09 -4.08
C GLN A 2 44.66 -21.99 -3.47
N ARG A 3 43.80 -22.99 -3.72
CA ARG A 3 42.40 -23.00 -3.26
C ARG A 3 42.30 -23.00 -1.72
N ASP A 4 43.20 -23.70 -1.05
CA ASP A 4 43.24 -23.82 0.41
C ASP A 4 44.19 -22.79 1.06
N GLY A 5 44.74 -21.88 0.26
CA GLY A 5 45.65 -20.83 0.70
C GLY A 5 47.04 -21.34 1.09
N GLY A 6 47.48 -21.03 2.32
CA GLY A 6 48.78 -21.47 2.81
C GLY A 6 49.52 -20.41 3.64
N THR A 7 50.82 -20.60 3.80
CA THR A 7 51.70 -19.75 4.62
C THR A 7 51.71 -18.28 4.18
N HIS A 8 51.74 -18.03 2.87
CA HIS A 8 51.62 -16.70 2.27
C HIS A 8 50.29 -16.00 2.63
N LEU A 9 49.15 -16.70 2.51
CA LEU A 9 47.84 -16.15 2.83
C LEU A 9 47.68 -15.88 4.34
N ALA A 10 48.18 -16.80 5.18
CA ALA A 10 48.20 -16.60 6.62
C ALA A 10 49.03 -15.37 7.01
N GLY A 11 50.18 -15.18 6.36
CA GLY A 11 51.02 -14.01 6.55
C GLY A 11 50.30 -12.71 6.17
N PHE A 12 49.74 -12.67 4.96
CA PHE A 12 48.96 -11.52 4.50
C PHE A 12 47.82 -11.18 5.47
N ARG A 13 47.01 -12.16 5.88
CA ARG A 13 45.88 -11.95 6.82
C ARG A 13 46.35 -11.37 8.15
N GLY A 14 47.43 -11.93 8.72
CA GLY A 14 47.97 -11.48 10.00
C GLY A 14 48.52 -10.05 9.93
N ALA A 15 49.25 -9.71 8.88
CA ALA A 15 49.80 -8.38 8.67
C ALA A 15 48.69 -7.34 8.45
N LEU A 16 47.76 -7.62 7.52
CA LEU A 16 46.61 -6.74 7.22
C LEU A 16 45.85 -6.36 8.50
N THR A 17 45.46 -7.35 9.31
CA THR A 17 44.70 -7.10 10.54
C THR A 17 45.50 -6.28 11.56
N ARG A 18 46.81 -6.51 11.69
CA ARG A 18 47.65 -5.77 12.64
C ARG A 18 47.86 -4.32 12.22
N THR A 19 48.21 -4.08 10.96
CA THR A 19 48.47 -2.72 10.47
C THR A 19 47.22 -1.85 10.52
N ILE A 20 46.07 -2.37 10.12
CA ILE A 20 44.81 -1.62 10.20
C ILE A 20 44.44 -1.32 11.65
N ASN A 21 44.63 -2.27 12.58
CA ASN A 21 44.39 -2.03 14.01
C ASN A 21 45.33 -0.95 14.57
N ALA A 22 46.62 -1.01 14.24
CA ALA A 22 47.59 -0.01 14.66
C ALA A 22 47.20 1.38 14.16
N TYR A 23 46.85 1.50 12.87
CA TYR A 23 46.43 2.77 12.27
C TYR A 23 45.12 3.31 12.87
N ALA A 24 44.12 2.45 13.12
CA ALA A 24 42.86 2.85 13.73
C ALA A 24 43.03 3.36 15.18
N GLN A 25 44.03 2.85 15.90
CA GLN A 25 44.39 3.32 17.24
C GLN A 25 45.14 4.67 17.23
N THR A 26 46.09 4.84 16.32
CA THR A 26 46.89 6.08 16.21
C THR A 26 46.08 7.24 15.63
N SER A 27 45.25 6.98 14.61
CA SER A 27 44.37 7.99 13.99
C SER A 27 43.20 8.45 14.89
N GLY A 28 42.95 7.75 16.00
CA GLY A 28 41.89 8.08 16.96
C GLY A 28 40.46 7.73 16.52
N ILE A 29 40.29 7.13 15.33
CA ILE A 29 38.99 6.73 14.78
C ILE A 29 38.35 5.63 15.64
N ALA A 30 39.13 4.64 16.08
CA ALA A 30 38.63 3.55 16.94
C ALA A 30 38.23 4.03 18.35
N LYS A 31 38.83 5.12 18.85
CA LYS A 31 38.50 5.68 20.17
C LYS A 31 37.15 6.38 20.20
N LYS A 32 36.71 6.97 19.08
CA LYS A 32 35.39 7.62 18.99
C LYS A 32 34.26 6.59 19.07
N GLU A 33 34.41 5.47 18.40
CA GLU A 33 33.34 4.47 18.25
C GLU A 33 33.35 3.36 19.32
N LYS A 34 34.41 3.25 20.15
CA LYS A 34 34.57 2.24 21.21
C LYS A 34 34.39 0.77 20.75
N VAL A 35 34.75 0.46 19.49
CA VAL A 35 34.58 -0.87 18.89
C VAL A 35 35.94 -1.48 18.57
N SER A 36 36.13 -2.74 18.95
CA SER A 36 37.23 -3.57 18.46
C SER A 36 36.76 -4.38 17.24
N PHE A 37 37.56 -4.37 16.17
CA PHE A 37 37.28 -5.14 14.97
C PHE A 37 38.24 -6.33 14.85
N THR A 38 37.73 -7.41 14.27
CA THR A 38 38.44 -8.67 14.06
C THR A 38 39.12 -8.69 12.69
N GLY A 39 39.88 -9.75 12.42
CA GLY A 39 40.47 -9.91 11.10
C GLY A 39 39.42 -10.13 10.00
N ASP A 40 38.27 -10.74 10.33
CA ASP A 40 37.19 -10.97 9.37
C ASP A 40 36.51 -9.66 8.99
N ASP A 41 36.24 -8.80 9.98
CA ASP A 41 35.71 -7.44 9.77
C ASP A 41 36.65 -6.63 8.84
N ALA A 42 37.96 -6.75 9.02
CA ALA A 42 38.96 -6.07 8.20
C ALA A 42 39.05 -6.57 6.75
N ARG A 43 38.48 -7.74 6.45
CA ARG A 43 38.48 -8.35 5.11
C ARG A 43 37.12 -8.27 4.42
N GLU A 44 36.09 -7.78 5.11
CA GLU A 44 34.75 -7.70 4.57
C GLU A 44 34.69 -6.78 3.34
N GLY A 45 34.32 -7.33 2.18
CA GLY A 45 34.31 -6.62 0.91
C GLY A 45 35.69 -6.35 0.28
N LEU A 46 36.76 -6.97 0.79
CA LEU A 46 38.10 -6.88 0.21
C LEU A 46 38.29 -7.88 -0.93
N THR A 47 38.65 -7.38 -2.11
CA THR A 47 39.16 -8.20 -3.22
C THR A 47 40.68 -8.02 -3.30
N CYS A 48 41.42 -9.12 -3.24
CA CYS A 48 42.89 -9.10 -3.22
C CYS A 48 43.46 -10.23 -4.09
N VAL A 49 44.53 -9.92 -4.81
CA VAL A 49 45.33 -10.90 -5.57
C VAL A 49 46.72 -10.96 -4.94
N LEU A 50 47.06 -12.10 -4.34
CA LEU A 50 48.37 -12.33 -3.72
C LEU A 50 49.23 -13.24 -4.61
N SER A 51 50.31 -12.70 -5.17
CA SER A 51 51.22 -13.44 -6.05
C SER A 51 52.65 -13.40 -5.52
N VAL A 52 53.11 -14.51 -4.94
CA VAL A 52 54.45 -14.67 -4.36
C VAL A 52 55.38 -15.44 -5.31
N LYS A 53 56.65 -15.04 -5.37
CA LYS A 53 57.67 -15.65 -6.21
C LYS A 53 58.70 -16.28 -5.26
N VAL A 54 58.77 -17.59 -5.24
CA VAL A 54 59.51 -18.34 -4.22
C VAL A 54 60.43 -19.33 -4.94
N PRO A 55 61.76 -19.26 -4.71
CA PRO A 55 62.67 -20.32 -5.15
C PRO A 55 62.35 -21.61 -4.39
N ASP A 56 62.17 -22.71 -5.13
CA ASP A 56 61.85 -24.04 -4.58
C ASP A 56 60.63 -24.10 -3.61
N PRO A 57 59.42 -23.81 -4.09
CA PRO A 57 58.22 -23.74 -3.24
C PRO A 57 57.76 -25.13 -2.78
N LYS A 58 57.45 -25.23 -1.47
CA LYS A 58 56.90 -26.46 -0.86
C LYS A 58 55.38 -26.41 -0.78
N PHE A 59 54.73 -27.45 -1.31
CA PHE A 59 53.27 -27.61 -1.28
C PHE A 59 52.87 -28.88 -0.52
N SER A 60 51.68 -28.87 0.08
CA SER A 60 51.16 -30.02 0.85
C SER A 60 50.73 -31.20 -0.02
N SER A 61 50.49 -30.97 -1.31
CA SER A 61 49.96 -31.95 -2.25
C SER A 61 50.45 -31.65 -3.68
N GLN A 62 50.34 -32.65 -4.56
CA GLN A 62 50.65 -32.50 -5.98
C GLN A 62 49.73 -31.49 -6.69
N THR A 63 48.50 -31.32 -6.20
CA THR A 63 47.54 -30.33 -6.71
C THR A 63 47.92 -28.89 -6.35
N LYS A 64 48.91 -28.70 -5.47
CA LYS A 64 49.46 -27.40 -5.03
C LYS A 64 48.39 -26.47 -4.44
N ASP A 65 47.36 -27.03 -3.81
CA ASP A 65 46.25 -26.28 -3.23
C ASP A 65 46.64 -25.45 -2.01
N LYS A 66 47.68 -25.88 -1.28
CA LYS A 66 48.20 -25.19 -0.09
C LYS A 66 49.71 -25.06 -0.10
N LEU A 67 50.20 -23.82 0.02
CA LEU A 67 51.64 -23.54 0.20
C LEU A 67 52.04 -23.75 1.66
N VAL A 68 53.11 -24.52 1.89
CA VAL A 68 53.63 -24.86 3.23
C VAL A 68 55.05 -24.36 3.49
N SER A 69 55.67 -23.67 2.52
CA SER A 69 56.95 -22.95 2.69
C SER A 69 56.88 -21.96 3.85
N SER A 70 57.56 -22.28 4.96
CA SER A 70 57.54 -21.50 6.21
C SER A 70 58.21 -20.13 6.09
N GLU A 71 59.24 -20.03 5.26
CA GLU A 71 60.04 -18.85 4.98
C GLU A 71 59.25 -17.73 4.28
N VAL A 72 58.16 -18.09 3.59
CA VAL A 72 57.32 -17.15 2.84
C VAL A 72 56.47 -16.30 3.78
N ARG A 73 56.02 -16.85 4.91
CA ARG A 73 55.16 -16.14 5.86
C ARG A 73 55.82 -14.87 6.43
N PRO A 74 57.01 -14.90 7.05
CA PRO A 74 57.63 -13.71 7.61
C PRO A 74 57.96 -12.66 6.53
N ALA A 75 58.33 -13.10 5.32
CA ALA A 75 58.59 -12.18 4.20
C ALA A 75 57.33 -11.42 3.77
N VAL A 76 56.20 -12.13 3.59
CA VAL A 76 54.92 -11.49 3.24
C VAL A 76 54.42 -10.61 4.40
N GLU A 77 54.54 -11.08 5.65
CA GLU A 77 54.12 -10.29 6.82
C GLU A 77 54.90 -8.98 6.93
N GLY A 78 56.23 -9.03 6.79
CA GLY A 78 57.09 -7.85 6.86
C GLY A 78 56.76 -6.81 5.79
N LEU A 79 56.74 -7.25 4.52
CA LEU A 79 56.44 -6.36 3.39
C LEU A 79 55.06 -5.73 3.49
N MET A 80 54.06 -6.52 3.89
CA MET A 80 52.69 -6.03 3.97
C MET A 80 52.51 -5.05 5.13
N ASN A 81 53.16 -5.29 6.28
CA ASN A 81 53.14 -4.35 7.39
C ASN A 81 53.74 -2.99 7.00
N GLU A 82 54.91 -3.01 6.37
CA GLU A 82 55.64 -1.81 5.95
C GLU A 82 54.86 -1.03 4.89
N LYS A 83 54.53 -1.68 3.76
CA LYS A 83 53.95 -1.00 2.61
C LYS A 83 52.52 -0.54 2.84
N LEU A 84 51.73 -1.28 3.64
CA LEU A 84 50.38 -0.83 3.99
C LEU A 84 50.40 0.35 4.96
N ALA A 85 51.33 0.36 5.92
CA ALA A 85 51.48 1.48 6.83
C ALA A 85 51.91 2.74 6.07
N GLU A 86 52.91 2.63 5.21
CA GLU A 86 53.34 3.71 4.30
C GLU A 86 52.17 4.23 3.47
N TRP A 87 51.40 3.35 2.82
CA TRP A 87 50.27 3.76 2.00
C TRP A 87 49.17 4.48 2.80
N PHE A 88 48.85 4.04 4.02
CA PHE A 88 47.87 4.72 4.88
C PHE A 88 48.33 6.09 5.39
N GLU A 89 49.63 6.30 5.57
CA GLU A 89 50.19 7.60 5.91
C GLU A 89 50.15 8.55 4.69
N GLU A 90 50.43 8.03 3.49
CA GLU A 90 50.38 8.81 2.24
C GLU A 90 48.94 9.14 1.80
N HIS A 91 47.95 8.29 2.12
CA HIS A 91 46.57 8.40 1.65
C HIS A 91 45.55 8.48 2.82
N PRO A 92 45.57 9.55 3.62
CA PRO A 92 44.78 9.63 4.86
C PRO A 92 43.26 9.71 4.64
N ASN A 93 42.79 10.20 3.49
CA ASN A 93 41.35 10.30 3.20
C ASN A 93 40.77 8.93 2.85
N GLU A 94 41.47 8.19 1.99
CA GLU A 94 41.14 6.83 1.60
C GLU A 94 41.27 5.88 2.80
N ALA A 95 42.32 6.03 3.60
CA ALA A 95 42.50 5.26 4.83
C ALA A 95 41.33 5.46 5.82
N LYS A 96 40.84 6.69 5.99
CA LYS A 96 39.64 6.98 6.79
C LYS A 96 38.40 6.27 6.25
N LEU A 97 38.18 6.28 4.94
CA LEU A 97 37.04 5.60 4.31
C LEU A 97 37.12 4.08 4.52
N ILE A 98 38.30 3.48 4.32
CA ILE A 98 38.53 2.04 4.51
C ILE A 98 38.29 1.66 5.97
N VAL A 99 38.90 2.38 6.93
CA VAL A 99 38.72 2.11 8.36
C VAL A 99 37.27 2.33 8.79
N GLY A 100 36.59 3.36 8.26
CA GLY A 100 35.18 3.60 8.50
C GLY A 100 34.31 2.40 8.10
N LYS A 101 34.50 1.87 6.90
CA LYS A 101 33.80 0.66 6.42
C LYS A 101 34.04 -0.55 7.32
N ILE A 102 35.29 -0.76 7.77
CA ILE A 102 35.65 -1.87 8.67
C ILE A 102 34.96 -1.71 10.03
N ILE A 103 34.84 -0.49 10.54
CA ILE A 103 34.13 -0.22 11.79
C ILE A 103 32.63 -0.48 11.63
N GLU A 104 32.02 -0.11 10.50
CA GLU A 104 30.61 -0.43 10.22
C GLU A 104 30.35 -1.93 10.18
N ALA A 105 31.23 -2.71 9.55
CA ALA A 105 31.21 -4.17 9.57
C ALA A 105 31.30 -4.72 11.00
N ALA A 106 32.26 -4.23 11.80
CA ALA A 106 32.42 -4.66 13.19
C ALA A 106 31.23 -4.30 14.08
N LEU A 107 30.61 -3.14 13.87
CA LEU A 107 29.37 -2.72 14.55
C LEU A 107 28.21 -3.64 14.18
N ALA A 108 28.05 -3.98 12.89
CA ALA A 108 27.03 -4.91 12.43
C ALA A 108 27.20 -6.30 13.07
N ARG A 109 28.43 -6.81 13.11
CA ARG A 109 28.76 -8.08 13.79
C ARG A 109 28.45 -8.04 15.28
N GLU A 110 28.86 -6.99 16.00
CA GLU A 110 28.58 -6.85 17.43
C GLU A 110 27.08 -6.72 17.72
N ALA A 111 26.34 -6.02 16.86
CA ALA A 111 24.88 -5.94 16.95
C ALA A 111 24.22 -7.31 16.73
N ALA A 112 24.64 -8.06 15.71
CA ALA A 112 24.19 -9.43 15.49
C ALA A 112 24.54 -10.34 16.68
N ARG A 113 25.75 -10.24 17.24
CA ARG A 113 26.14 -10.96 18.46
C ARG A 113 25.27 -10.61 19.66
N LYS A 114 24.99 -9.33 19.90
CA LYS A 114 24.10 -8.89 20.98
C LYS A 114 22.67 -9.37 20.77
N ALA A 115 22.17 -9.34 19.53
CA ALA A 115 20.87 -9.93 19.21
C ALA A 115 20.85 -11.43 19.52
N ARG A 116 21.86 -12.18 19.07
CA ARG A 116 22.05 -13.61 19.40
C ARG A 116 22.08 -13.86 20.89
N GLU A 117 22.84 -13.07 21.65
CA GLU A 117 22.94 -13.18 23.11
C GLU A 117 21.61 -12.83 23.80
N MET A 118 20.85 -11.84 23.32
CA MET A 118 19.51 -11.54 23.84
C MET A 118 18.53 -12.69 23.57
N THR A 119 18.60 -13.34 22.41
CA THR A 119 17.81 -14.54 22.11
C THR A 119 18.29 -15.78 22.87
N ARG A 120 19.61 -15.94 23.11
CA ARG A 120 20.20 -17.12 23.80
C ARG A 120 20.14 -17.05 25.32
N LYS A 121 20.32 -15.88 25.95
CA LYS A 121 20.20 -15.75 27.43
C LYS A 121 18.80 -16.10 27.93
N LYS A 122 17.79 -16.02 27.06
CA LYS A 122 16.44 -16.50 27.33
C LYS A 122 16.23 -18.01 27.10
N SER A 123 17.24 -18.78 26.67
CA SER A 123 16.99 -20.14 26.12
C SER A 123 17.36 -21.33 27.03
N ALA A 124 18.15 -21.16 28.09
CA ALA A 124 18.67 -22.33 28.83
C ALA A 124 17.91 -22.66 30.14
N LEU A 125 17.22 -21.69 30.74
CA LEU A 125 16.35 -21.89 31.93
C LEU A 125 14.97 -21.23 31.78
N ASP A 126 14.80 -20.30 30.83
CA ASP A 126 13.52 -19.67 30.47
C ASP A 126 12.91 -20.37 29.25
N VAL A 127 12.43 -21.60 29.42
CA VAL A 127 11.46 -22.12 28.44
C VAL A 127 10.26 -21.15 28.46
N ALA A 128 10.09 -20.38 27.38
CA ALA A 128 8.87 -19.63 27.05
C ALA A 128 8.57 -18.31 27.80
N SER A 129 9.50 -17.34 27.84
CA SER A 129 9.06 -15.93 27.98
C SER A 129 8.64 -15.38 26.61
N LEU A 130 7.43 -15.74 26.18
CA LEU A 130 6.73 -14.98 25.14
C LEU A 130 6.68 -13.50 25.56
N PRO A 131 6.71 -12.55 24.63
CA PRO A 131 6.65 -11.15 25.00
C PRO A 131 5.41 -10.88 25.86
N GLY A 132 5.54 -10.14 26.96
CA GLY A 132 4.41 -9.90 27.87
C GLY A 132 3.19 -9.22 27.22
N LYS A 133 3.40 -8.58 26.06
CA LYS A 133 2.35 -7.99 25.23
C LYS A 133 1.59 -9.02 24.37
N LEU A 134 2.21 -10.15 24.05
CA LEU A 134 1.63 -11.18 23.20
C LEU A 134 0.56 -11.95 23.98
N ALA A 135 -0.67 -11.88 23.52
CA ALA A 135 -1.72 -12.78 23.95
C ALA A 135 -1.68 -14.02 23.05
N ASP A 136 -1.04 -15.10 23.51
CA ASP A 136 -0.88 -16.32 22.70
C ASP A 136 -2.14 -17.22 22.71
N CYS A 137 -2.18 -18.21 21.82
CA CYS A 137 -3.23 -19.20 21.66
C CYS A 137 -2.86 -20.56 22.31
N GLN A 138 -3.85 -21.46 22.42
CA GLN A 138 -3.66 -22.80 23.00
C GLN A 138 -3.01 -23.78 22.01
N GLU A 139 -3.39 -23.68 20.74
CA GLU A 139 -2.86 -24.50 19.65
C GLU A 139 -1.34 -24.34 19.51
N LYS A 140 -0.65 -25.44 19.22
CA LYS A 140 0.81 -25.52 19.09
C LYS A 140 1.26 -25.72 17.65
N ARG A 141 0.43 -26.32 16.80
CA ARG A 141 0.70 -26.59 15.39
C ARG A 141 0.68 -25.30 14.57
N PRO A 142 1.82 -24.85 13.99
CA PRO A 142 1.92 -23.56 13.30
C PRO A 142 0.88 -23.33 12.19
N GLU A 143 0.48 -24.38 11.48
CA GLU A 143 -0.46 -24.35 10.37
C GLU A 143 -1.88 -23.96 10.76
N PHE A 144 -2.26 -24.16 12.03
CA PHE A 144 -3.57 -23.78 12.55
C PHE A 144 -3.55 -22.48 13.33
N ARG A 145 -2.36 -21.92 13.58
CA ARG A 145 -2.20 -20.73 14.42
C ARG A 145 -2.20 -19.47 13.60
N GLU A 146 -2.93 -18.48 14.11
CA GLU A 146 -3.05 -17.16 13.52
C GLU A 146 -2.46 -16.12 14.46
N LEU A 147 -1.75 -15.13 13.93
CA LEU A 147 -1.22 -13.98 14.67
C LEU A 147 -1.77 -12.69 14.08
N PHE A 148 -2.53 -11.96 14.88
CA PHE A 148 -3.01 -10.62 14.53
C PHE A 148 -2.04 -9.57 15.07
N LEU A 149 -1.47 -8.77 14.17
CA LEU A 149 -0.69 -7.58 14.48
C LEU A 149 -1.64 -6.39 14.49
N VAL A 150 -1.84 -5.79 15.66
CA VAL A 150 -2.88 -4.78 15.87
C VAL A 150 -2.29 -3.43 16.25
N GLU A 151 -2.84 -2.37 15.70
CA GLU A 151 -2.47 -0.99 16.03
C GLU A 151 -3.00 -0.57 17.40
N GLY A 152 -2.08 -0.28 18.33
CA GLY A 152 -2.40 0.29 19.62
C GLY A 152 -3.02 -0.68 20.64
N ASP A 153 -3.08 -0.22 21.90
CA ASP A 153 -3.64 -0.99 23.00
C ASP A 153 -5.19 -1.04 22.96
N SER A 154 -5.84 -0.07 22.29
CA SER A 154 -7.30 0.01 22.19
C SER A 154 -7.86 -1.15 21.35
N ALA A 155 -7.49 -1.21 20.07
CA ALA A 155 -7.86 -2.32 19.20
C ALA A 155 -7.25 -3.65 19.69
N GLY A 156 -6.05 -3.62 20.27
CA GLY A 156 -5.47 -4.79 20.94
C GLY A 156 -6.31 -5.35 22.09
N GLY A 157 -6.96 -4.47 22.85
CA GLY A 157 -7.89 -4.82 23.93
C GLY A 157 -9.15 -5.52 23.43
N SER A 158 -9.82 -4.92 22.43
CA SER A 158 -11.01 -5.50 21.79
C SER A 158 -10.69 -6.83 21.10
N ALA A 159 -9.60 -6.90 20.35
CA ALA A 159 -9.15 -8.12 19.68
C ALA A 159 -8.81 -9.23 20.69
N LYS A 160 -8.14 -8.91 21.81
CA LYS A 160 -7.84 -9.89 22.86
C LYS A 160 -9.10 -10.46 23.52
N GLN A 161 -10.15 -9.65 23.65
CA GLN A 161 -11.43 -10.07 24.23
C GLN A 161 -12.26 -10.91 23.25
N GLY A 162 -12.33 -10.50 21.97
CA GLY A 162 -13.15 -11.16 20.95
C GLY A 162 -12.52 -12.38 20.28
N ARG A 163 -11.19 -12.55 20.32
CA ARG A 163 -10.49 -13.65 19.62
C ARG A 163 -10.90 -15.05 20.10
N ALA A 164 -10.77 -16.02 19.19
CA ALA A 164 -10.77 -17.43 19.53
C ALA A 164 -9.45 -17.82 20.22
N ARG A 165 -9.48 -18.02 21.54
CA ARG A 165 -8.29 -18.42 22.33
C ARG A 165 -7.66 -19.74 21.90
N GLY A 166 -8.43 -20.59 21.21
CA GLY A 166 -7.97 -21.86 20.68
C GLY A 166 -6.78 -21.68 19.73
N ASN A 167 -6.93 -20.83 18.71
CA ASN A 167 -5.99 -20.77 17.58
C ASN A 167 -5.52 -19.36 17.19
N GLN A 168 -6.10 -18.29 17.73
CA GLN A 168 -5.74 -16.91 17.38
C GLN A 168 -4.90 -16.27 18.47
N ALA A 169 -3.76 -15.71 18.12
CA ALA A 169 -2.90 -14.88 18.96
C ALA A 169 -3.00 -13.40 18.55
N VAL A 170 -2.83 -12.49 19.50
CA VAL A 170 -2.90 -11.04 19.27
C VAL A 170 -1.64 -10.39 19.81
N LEU A 171 -0.98 -9.58 18.99
CA LEU A 171 0.16 -8.76 19.34
C LEU A 171 -0.14 -7.28 19.08
N PRO A 172 -0.43 -6.49 20.14
CA PRO A 172 -0.58 -5.04 20.03
C PRO A 172 0.78 -4.36 19.81
N LEU A 173 0.84 -3.46 18.85
CA LEU A 173 2.01 -2.63 18.53
C LEU A 173 1.75 -1.19 18.98
N ARG A 174 2.73 -0.57 19.66
CA ARG A 174 2.58 0.82 20.15
C ARG A 174 3.36 1.81 19.30
N GLY A 175 2.66 2.85 18.86
CA GLY A 175 3.25 3.94 18.08
C GLY A 175 3.72 3.48 16.70
N LYS A 176 4.45 4.37 16.02
CA LYS A 176 4.99 4.10 14.68
C LYS A 176 6.20 3.18 14.80
N ILE A 177 6.20 2.09 14.03
CA ILE A 177 7.33 1.18 13.94
C ILE A 177 8.54 1.92 13.33
N LEU A 178 9.73 1.56 13.76
CA LEU A 178 10.96 2.11 13.18
C LEU A 178 11.02 1.75 11.68
N ASN A 179 11.24 2.74 10.82
CA ASN A 179 11.48 2.50 9.40
C ASN A 179 12.82 1.78 9.22
N VAL A 180 12.75 0.50 8.86
CA VAL A 180 13.93 -0.37 8.69
C VAL A 180 14.70 -0.11 7.40
N GLU A 181 14.12 0.59 6.44
CA GLU A 181 14.80 0.99 5.20
C GLU A 181 15.94 1.98 5.50
N ARG A 182 15.68 2.91 6.43
CA ARG A 182 16.62 3.98 6.81
C ARG A 182 17.48 3.61 8.01
N ALA A 183 16.99 2.68 8.84
CA ALA A 183 17.65 2.32 10.07
C ALA A 183 18.75 1.29 9.83
N ARG A 184 19.92 1.56 10.40
CA ARG A 184 20.98 0.55 10.51
C ARG A 184 20.49 -0.66 11.32
N PHE A 185 21.04 -1.83 11.01
CA PHE A 185 20.62 -3.11 11.57
C PHE A 185 20.70 -3.15 13.12
N ASP A 186 21.69 -2.51 13.71
CA ASP A 186 21.87 -2.38 15.16
C ASP A 186 20.74 -1.58 15.82
N ARG A 187 20.37 -0.45 15.22
CA ARG A 187 19.26 0.39 15.68
C ARG A 187 17.93 -0.35 15.54
N MET A 188 17.75 -1.11 14.47
CA MET A 188 16.58 -1.97 14.27
C MET A 188 16.44 -2.99 15.41
N LEU A 189 17.51 -3.69 15.76
CA LEU A 189 17.52 -4.68 16.85
C LEU A 189 17.32 -4.06 18.24
N SER A 190 17.73 -2.81 18.42
CA SER A 190 17.47 -2.07 19.67
C SER A 190 16.01 -1.67 19.86
N SER A 191 15.19 -1.72 18.80
CA SER A 191 13.78 -1.40 18.86
C SER A 191 13.01 -2.49 19.62
N GLN A 192 12.32 -2.08 20.67
CA GLN A 192 11.51 -2.98 21.50
C GLN A 192 10.38 -3.63 20.70
N GLU A 193 9.69 -2.88 19.82
CA GLU A 193 8.58 -3.40 19.02
C GLU A 193 9.06 -4.45 18.01
N ILE A 194 10.19 -4.19 17.34
CA ILE A 194 10.79 -5.14 16.39
C ILE A 194 11.30 -6.39 17.11
N GLY A 195 12.01 -6.22 18.24
CA GLY A 195 12.46 -7.35 19.05
C GLY A 195 11.29 -8.21 19.56
N THR A 196 10.18 -7.57 19.95
CA THR A 196 8.93 -8.23 20.35
C THR A 196 8.33 -9.02 19.17
N LEU A 197 8.26 -8.43 17.97
CA LEU A 197 7.75 -9.06 16.76
C LEU A 197 8.58 -10.28 16.35
N ILE A 198 9.91 -10.15 16.30
CA ILE A 198 10.82 -11.27 15.98
C ILE A 198 10.66 -12.40 17.00
N THR A 199 10.60 -12.04 18.30
CA THR A 199 10.38 -13.01 19.37
C THR A 199 9.02 -13.67 19.25
N ALA A 200 7.99 -12.95 18.79
CA ALA A 200 6.65 -13.47 18.53
C ALA A 200 6.61 -14.45 17.34
N LEU A 201 7.32 -14.16 16.26
CA LEU A 201 7.36 -15.01 15.06
C LEU A 201 8.21 -16.28 15.27
N GLY A 202 9.31 -16.18 16.01
CA GLY A 202 10.18 -17.32 16.37
C GLY A 202 11.20 -17.73 15.30
N THR A 203 11.22 -17.05 14.15
CA THR A 203 12.08 -17.38 13.00
C THR A 203 13.53 -16.90 13.15
N GLY A 204 13.84 -16.02 14.10
CA GLY A 204 15.10 -15.27 14.07
C GLY A 204 15.07 -14.13 13.04
N ILE A 205 16.20 -13.45 12.82
CA ILE A 205 16.30 -12.32 11.87
C ILE A 205 17.66 -12.27 11.19
N GLY A 206 17.69 -11.84 9.93
CA GLY A 206 18.91 -11.66 9.14
C GLY A 206 19.33 -12.93 8.40
N ARG A 207 20.17 -12.78 7.38
CA ARG A 207 20.50 -13.83 6.41
C ARG A 207 21.09 -15.11 7.01
N ASP A 208 21.79 -15.00 8.15
CA ASP A 208 22.49 -16.14 8.77
C ASP A 208 21.70 -16.83 9.89
N GLU A 209 20.60 -16.22 10.36
CA GLU A 209 19.84 -16.69 11.53
C GLU A 209 18.37 -16.93 11.26
N PHE A 210 17.83 -16.33 10.20
CA PHE A 210 16.47 -16.53 9.79
C PHE A 210 16.24 -17.99 9.37
N ASP A 211 15.21 -18.61 9.96
CA ASP A 211 14.80 -19.97 9.69
C ASP A 211 13.28 -20.04 9.67
N ILE A 212 12.72 -20.15 8.47
CA ILE A 212 11.27 -20.24 8.25
C ILE A 212 10.65 -21.47 8.90
N SER A 213 11.40 -22.57 9.08
CA SER A 213 10.87 -23.80 9.70
C SER A 213 10.49 -23.62 11.18
N LYS A 214 11.00 -22.56 11.82
CA LYS A 214 10.69 -22.19 13.20
C LYS A 214 9.52 -21.21 13.31
N LEU A 215 8.90 -20.83 12.20
CA LEU A 215 7.77 -19.92 12.18
C LEU A 215 6.62 -20.49 13.01
N ARG A 216 6.15 -19.71 13.99
CA ARG A 216 5.12 -20.19 14.95
C ARG A 216 3.69 -20.03 14.47
N TYR A 217 3.46 -19.18 13.48
CA TYR A 217 2.13 -18.83 12.96
C TYR A 217 2.20 -18.82 11.43
N HIS A 218 1.51 -19.74 10.77
CA HIS A 218 1.43 -19.76 9.30
C HIS A 218 0.39 -18.77 8.76
N LYS A 219 -0.31 -18.04 9.64
CA LYS A 219 -1.18 -16.94 9.24
C LYS A 219 -0.85 -15.73 10.08
N ILE A 220 -0.19 -14.75 9.47
CA ILE A 220 0.13 -13.46 10.10
C ILE A 220 -0.78 -12.43 9.45
N ILE A 221 -1.68 -11.85 10.22
CA ILE A 221 -2.68 -10.89 9.75
C ILE A 221 -2.31 -9.50 10.29
N ILE A 222 -2.04 -8.56 9.39
CA ILE A 222 -1.91 -7.13 9.72
C ILE A 222 -3.32 -6.54 9.80
N MET A 223 -3.69 -6.08 10.99
CA MET A 223 -4.99 -5.49 11.28
C MET A 223 -4.77 -4.06 11.80
N THR A 224 -4.82 -3.09 10.87
CA THR A 224 -4.60 -1.66 11.13
C THR A 224 -5.88 -0.88 10.84
N ASP A 225 -5.99 0.32 11.40
CA ASP A 225 -7.14 1.19 11.14
C ASP A 225 -7.17 1.69 9.68
N ALA A 226 -8.35 2.11 9.23
CA ALA A 226 -8.58 2.65 7.88
C ALA A 226 -8.25 4.15 7.80
N ASP A 227 -7.21 4.59 8.51
CA ASP A 227 -6.78 5.98 8.55
C ASP A 227 -5.33 6.15 8.04
N VAL A 228 -4.84 7.39 8.07
CA VAL A 228 -3.48 7.74 7.62
C VAL A 228 -2.38 7.09 8.46
N ASP A 229 -2.63 6.88 9.76
CA ASP A 229 -1.64 6.33 10.68
C ASP A 229 -1.57 4.79 10.54
N GLY A 230 -2.72 4.13 10.39
CA GLY A 230 -2.82 2.71 10.07
C GLY A 230 -2.21 2.37 8.72
N ALA A 231 -2.45 3.18 7.68
CA ALA A 231 -1.78 3.03 6.39
C ALA A 231 -0.24 3.15 6.51
N HIS A 232 0.25 4.05 7.37
CA HIS A 232 1.68 4.21 7.63
C HIS A 232 2.26 3.00 8.38
N ILE A 233 1.62 2.53 9.45
CA ILE A 233 2.06 1.34 10.21
C ILE A 233 2.05 0.10 9.30
N ARG A 234 1.01 -0.06 8.49
CA ARG A 234 0.93 -1.14 7.49
C ARG A 234 2.10 -1.10 6.52
N THR A 235 2.44 0.09 6.00
CA THR A 235 3.59 0.26 5.09
C THR A 235 4.92 -0.08 5.77
N LEU A 236 5.11 0.32 7.03
CA LEU A 236 6.30 -0.02 7.82
C LEU A 236 6.42 -1.52 8.07
N LEU A 237 5.32 -2.20 8.40
CA LEU A 237 5.28 -3.66 8.56
C LEU A 237 5.59 -4.38 7.25
N LEU A 238 4.98 -3.96 6.14
CA LEU A 238 5.25 -4.52 4.82
C LEU A 238 6.73 -4.36 4.44
N THR A 239 7.31 -3.18 4.70
CA THR A 239 8.74 -2.93 4.50
C THR A 239 9.60 -3.86 5.36
N PHE A 240 9.22 -4.06 6.63
CA PHE A 240 9.92 -4.97 7.54
C PHE A 240 9.91 -6.41 7.03
N PHE A 241 8.74 -6.96 6.68
CA PHE A 241 8.63 -8.31 6.16
C PHE A 241 9.37 -8.46 4.83
N PHE A 242 9.25 -7.49 3.92
CA PHE A 242 9.93 -7.52 2.63
C PHE A 242 11.45 -7.54 2.77
N ARG A 243 12.02 -6.68 3.64
CA ARG A 243 13.47 -6.56 3.82
C ARG A 243 14.09 -7.64 4.69
N GLN A 244 13.39 -8.06 5.74
CA GLN A 244 13.99 -8.90 6.80
C GLN A 244 13.50 -10.36 6.77
N MET A 245 12.32 -10.61 6.20
CA MET A 245 11.66 -11.94 6.22
C MET A 245 10.93 -12.24 4.89
N PRO A 246 11.59 -12.13 3.72
CA PRO A 246 10.93 -12.31 2.42
C PRO A 246 10.27 -13.68 2.27
N GLU A 247 10.86 -14.74 2.84
CA GLU A 247 10.33 -16.10 2.83
C GLU A 247 8.94 -16.21 3.49
N VAL A 248 8.59 -15.30 4.41
CA VAL A 248 7.24 -15.25 5.01
C VAL A 248 6.20 -14.84 3.97
N ILE A 249 6.56 -13.92 3.07
CA ILE A 249 5.70 -13.44 2.00
C ILE A 249 5.65 -14.48 0.88
N GLU A 250 6.81 -15.02 0.47
CA GLU A 250 6.90 -16.07 -0.55
C GLU A 250 6.17 -17.35 -0.15
N GLY A 251 6.24 -17.72 1.13
CA GLY A 251 5.47 -18.83 1.71
C GLY A 251 3.97 -18.56 1.84
N GLY A 252 3.50 -17.36 1.50
CA GLY A 252 2.08 -16.99 1.53
C GLY A 252 1.50 -16.89 2.94
N TYR A 253 2.32 -16.58 3.94
CA TYR A 253 1.90 -16.53 5.35
C TYR A 253 1.44 -15.14 5.81
N LEU A 254 1.67 -14.09 5.02
CA LEU A 254 1.32 -12.70 5.36
C LEU A 254 0.01 -12.25 4.71
N TYR A 255 -0.88 -11.70 5.52
CA TYR A 255 -2.22 -11.25 5.13
C TYR A 255 -2.52 -9.85 5.70
N ILE A 256 -3.43 -9.14 5.06
CA ILE A 256 -3.99 -7.86 5.53
C ILE A 256 -5.48 -8.07 5.79
N ALA A 257 -5.95 -7.69 6.97
CA ALA A 257 -7.38 -7.72 7.31
C ALA A 257 -8.16 -6.67 6.51
N GLN A 258 -9.41 -6.97 6.17
CA GLN A 258 -10.33 -6.03 5.51
C GLN A 258 -11.57 -5.84 6.40
N PRO A 259 -11.47 -5.03 7.47
CA PRO A 259 -12.62 -4.74 8.33
C PRO A 259 -13.69 -3.94 7.55
N PRO A 260 -14.96 -4.01 7.94
CA PRO A 260 -16.02 -3.26 7.28
C PRO A 260 -15.95 -1.76 7.58
N LEU A 261 -16.23 -0.94 6.57
CA LEU A 261 -16.27 0.51 6.68
C LEU A 261 -17.62 1.01 7.23
N TYR A 262 -18.71 0.30 6.94
CA TYR A 262 -20.07 0.70 7.33
C TYR A 262 -20.81 -0.41 8.06
N LYS A 263 -21.63 -0.02 9.02
CA LYS A 263 -22.72 -0.81 9.59
C LYS A 263 -24.04 -0.13 9.25
N VAL A 264 -24.94 -0.89 8.64
CA VAL A 264 -26.28 -0.45 8.28
C VAL A 264 -27.29 -1.23 9.09
N ALA A 265 -28.15 -0.54 9.83
CA ALA A 265 -29.23 -1.14 10.60
C ALA A 265 -30.60 -0.69 10.09
N ARG A 266 -31.52 -1.65 9.87
CA ARG A 266 -32.92 -1.40 9.50
C ARG A 266 -33.83 -2.25 10.38
N GLY A 267 -34.50 -1.62 11.34
CA GLY A 267 -35.33 -2.33 12.30
C GLY A 267 -34.51 -3.29 13.17
N LYS A 268 -34.68 -4.61 12.95
CA LYS A 268 -33.93 -5.66 13.67
C LYS A 268 -32.78 -6.26 12.84
N SER A 269 -32.67 -5.91 11.56
CA SER A 269 -31.61 -6.42 10.69
C SER A 269 -30.42 -5.49 10.73
N GLU A 270 -29.22 -6.05 10.86
CA GLU A 270 -27.95 -5.33 10.79
C GLU A 270 -27.08 -5.97 9.72
N VAL A 271 -26.40 -5.16 8.93
CA VAL A 271 -25.53 -5.60 7.83
C VAL A 271 -24.24 -4.80 7.88
N TYR A 272 -23.12 -5.48 7.70
CA TYR A 272 -21.78 -4.88 7.62
C TYR A 272 -21.36 -4.77 6.16
N LEU A 273 -20.93 -3.59 5.74
CA LEU A 273 -20.53 -3.30 4.36
C LEU A 273 -19.08 -2.84 4.32
N LYS A 274 -18.32 -3.42 3.39
CA LYS A 274 -16.86 -3.32 3.34
C LYS A 274 -16.34 -1.97 2.87
N ASP A 275 -17.00 -1.34 1.90
CA ASP A 275 -16.55 -0.16 1.18
C ASP A 275 -17.74 0.69 0.72
N GLN A 276 -17.47 1.85 0.14
CA GLN A 276 -18.52 2.75 -0.38
C GLN A 276 -19.34 2.09 -1.49
N GLY A 277 -18.70 1.28 -2.35
CA GLY A 277 -19.40 0.57 -3.42
C GLY A 277 -20.47 -0.39 -2.90
N ALA A 278 -20.14 -1.16 -1.86
CA ALA A 278 -21.09 -2.06 -1.21
C ALA A 278 -22.23 -1.31 -0.51
N LEU A 279 -21.97 -0.10 0.03
CA LEU A 279 -23.02 0.78 0.55
C LEU A 279 -23.96 1.25 -0.55
N ASP A 280 -23.42 1.75 -1.66
CA ASP A 280 -24.22 2.18 -2.81
C ASP A 280 -25.07 1.03 -3.36
N ASP A 281 -24.50 -0.16 -3.53
CA ASP A 281 -25.21 -1.36 -4.01
C ASP A 281 -26.37 -1.73 -3.05
N TYR A 282 -26.13 -1.69 -1.74
CA TYR A 282 -27.15 -1.96 -0.73
C TYR A 282 -28.28 -0.92 -0.75
N LEU A 283 -27.93 0.37 -0.85
CA LEU A 283 -28.91 1.46 -0.92
C LEU A 283 -29.75 1.36 -2.20
N ILE A 284 -29.14 1.08 -3.34
CA ILE A 284 -29.83 0.87 -4.61
C ILE A 284 -30.84 -0.28 -4.49
N GLN A 285 -30.43 -1.41 -3.94
CA GLN A 285 -31.32 -2.56 -3.76
C GLN A 285 -32.51 -2.22 -2.86
N MET A 286 -32.29 -1.48 -1.77
CA MET A 286 -33.35 -1.03 -0.87
C MET A 286 -34.24 0.06 -1.47
N GLY A 287 -33.71 0.90 -2.35
CA GLY A 287 -34.44 1.96 -3.04
C GLY A 287 -35.34 1.43 -4.15
N ILE A 288 -34.87 0.41 -4.88
CA ILE A 288 -35.64 -0.27 -5.95
C ILE A 288 -36.81 -1.08 -5.36
N ASP A 289 -36.67 -1.62 -4.15
CA ASP A 289 -37.72 -2.41 -3.52
C ASP A 289 -39.01 -1.58 -3.33
N GLY A 290 -40.07 -2.02 -4.02
CA GLY A 290 -41.38 -1.36 -4.07
C GLY A 290 -41.44 -0.08 -4.92
N ALA A 291 -40.41 0.21 -5.73
CA ALA A 291 -40.39 1.35 -6.64
C ALA A 291 -40.81 0.95 -8.07
N VAL A 292 -41.47 1.88 -8.75
CA VAL A 292 -41.92 1.76 -10.15
C VAL A 292 -41.50 3.01 -10.91
N LEU A 293 -40.78 2.85 -12.01
CA LEU A 293 -40.44 3.97 -12.89
C LEU A 293 -41.44 4.01 -14.04
N ARG A 294 -42.36 4.99 -14.02
CA ARG A 294 -43.32 5.23 -15.10
C ARG A 294 -42.71 6.18 -16.12
N LEU A 295 -42.53 5.71 -17.35
CA LEU A 295 -42.01 6.50 -18.46
C LEU A 295 -43.07 7.49 -18.98
N GLY A 296 -42.64 8.51 -19.72
CA GLY A 296 -43.56 9.45 -20.38
C GLY A 296 -44.49 8.78 -21.40
N SER A 297 -44.13 7.60 -21.92
CA SER A 297 -45.00 6.76 -22.77
C SER A 297 -46.15 6.11 -22.01
N GLY A 298 -46.10 6.07 -20.67
CA GLY A 298 -47.01 5.33 -19.80
C GLY A 298 -46.56 3.90 -19.48
N GLU A 299 -45.44 3.43 -20.06
CA GLU A 299 -44.81 2.15 -19.70
C GLU A 299 -44.24 2.19 -18.28
N GLU A 300 -44.31 1.07 -17.56
CA GLU A 300 -43.83 0.94 -16.18
C GLU A 300 -42.68 -0.06 -16.09
N ILE A 301 -41.53 0.41 -15.60
CA ILE A 301 -40.32 -0.39 -15.37
C ILE A 301 -40.22 -0.71 -13.88
N VAL A 302 -40.04 -2.00 -13.55
CA VAL A 302 -40.03 -2.50 -12.17
C VAL A 302 -38.95 -3.56 -11.94
N GLY A 303 -38.62 -3.81 -10.67
CA GLY A 303 -37.78 -4.94 -10.27
C GLY A 303 -36.41 -4.97 -10.96
N GLN A 304 -36.08 -6.10 -11.60
CA GLN A 304 -34.78 -6.29 -12.27
C GLN A 304 -34.59 -5.37 -13.48
N ASP A 305 -35.67 -4.94 -14.12
CA ASP A 305 -35.57 -4.02 -15.26
C ASP A 305 -35.24 -2.61 -14.76
N LEU A 306 -35.83 -2.21 -13.62
CA LEU A 306 -35.47 -0.96 -12.96
C LEU A 306 -34.03 -0.98 -12.45
N ALA A 307 -33.57 -2.12 -11.91
CA ALA A 307 -32.18 -2.29 -11.51
C ALA A 307 -31.21 -2.05 -12.65
N ARG A 308 -31.50 -2.55 -13.86
CA ARG A 308 -30.68 -2.30 -15.06
C ARG A 308 -30.62 -0.82 -15.43
N VAL A 309 -31.75 -0.10 -15.36
CA VAL A 309 -31.79 1.35 -15.64
C VAL A 309 -31.01 2.15 -14.59
N VAL A 310 -31.09 1.77 -13.31
CA VAL A 310 -30.32 2.41 -12.23
C VAL A 310 -28.81 2.13 -12.35
N ASP A 311 -28.43 0.92 -12.72
CA ASP A 311 -27.02 0.58 -12.99
C ASP A 311 -26.45 1.37 -14.17
N GLU A 312 -27.24 1.56 -15.22
CA GLU A 312 -26.87 2.43 -16.33
C GLU A 312 -26.72 3.88 -15.87
N ALA A 313 -27.65 4.39 -15.06
CA ALA A 313 -27.55 5.72 -14.47
C ALA A 313 -26.27 5.90 -13.63
N ARG A 314 -25.87 4.88 -12.87
CA ARG A 314 -24.60 4.84 -12.13
C ARG A 314 -23.38 4.81 -13.03
N GLN A 315 -23.44 4.13 -14.17
CA GLN A 315 -22.38 4.19 -15.18
C GLN A 315 -22.25 5.60 -15.78
N VAL A 316 -23.38 6.22 -16.12
CA VAL A 316 -23.44 7.59 -16.64
C VAL A 316 -22.88 8.59 -15.63
N ARG A 317 -23.24 8.50 -14.33
CA ARG A 317 -22.66 9.33 -13.26
C ARG A 317 -21.13 9.25 -13.22
N ARG A 318 -20.56 8.04 -13.32
CA ARG A 318 -19.10 7.84 -13.35
C ARG A 318 -18.44 8.49 -14.55
N VAL A 319 -19.06 8.41 -15.73
CA VAL A 319 -18.53 9.08 -16.92
C VAL A 319 -18.62 10.61 -16.78
N LEU A 320 -19.73 11.12 -16.23
CA LEU A 320 -19.93 12.56 -15.99
C LEU A 320 -18.93 13.12 -14.97
N GLN A 321 -18.58 12.37 -13.92
CA GLN A 321 -17.57 12.75 -12.93
C GLN A 321 -16.15 12.82 -13.51
N ALA A 322 -15.86 12.09 -14.60
CA ALA A 322 -14.57 12.15 -15.27
C ALA A 322 -14.38 13.40 -16.14
N PHE A 323 -15.43 14.18 -16.41
CA PHE A 323 -15.29 15.47 -17.08
C PHE A 323 -14.66 16.51 -16.13
N PRO A 324 -13.93 17.51 -16.67
CA PRO A 324 -13.42 18.61 -15.85
C PRO A 324 -14.50 19.32 -15.05
N THR A 325 -14.21 19.63 -13.78
CA THR A 325 -15.18 20.11 -12.78
C THR A 325 -15.86 21.43 -13.12
N HIS A 326 -15.30 22.23 -14.03
CA HIS A 326 -15.92 23.49 -14.48
C HIS A 326 -17.08 23.29 -15.47
N TYR A 327 -17.27 22.09 -16.02
CA TYR A 327 -18.48 21.75 -16.79
C TYR A 327 -19.54 21.19 -15.84
N PRO A 328 -20.72 21.84 -15.71
CA PRO A 328 -21.76 21.32 -14.83
C PRO A 328 -22.32 19.99 -15.37
N GLN A 329 -22.38 18.98 -14.50
CA GLN A 329 -22.83 17.64 -14.85
C GLN A 329 -24.29 17.64 -15.36
N SER A 330 -25.15 18.51 -14.82
CA SER A 330 -26.53 18.66 -15.31
C SER A 330 -26.61 19.12 -16.77
N ILE A 331 -25.68 19.96 -17.23
CA ILE A 331 -25.64 20.39 -18.63
C ILE A 331 -25.13 19.26 -19.53
N LEU A 332 -24.07 18.57 -19.10
CA LEU A 332 -23.51 17.43 -19.82
C LEU A 332 -24.53 16.29 -19.92
N GLU A 333 -25.26 15.97 -18.85
CA GLU A 333 -26.30 14.96 -18.85
C GLU A 333 -27.40 15.28 -19.88
N GLN A 334 -27.95 16.50 -19.83
CA GLN A 334 -29.01 16.89 -20.76
C GLN A 334 -28.50 16.99 -22.21
N ALA A 335 -27.22 17.32 -22.40
CA ALA A 335 -26.57 17.27 -23.70
C ALA A 335 -26.43 15.83 -24.23
N ALA A 336 -26.15 14.86 -23.35
CA ALA A 336 -26.09 13.45 -23.70
C ALA A 336 -27.45 12.91 -24.14
N ILE A 337 -28.52 13.27 -23.43
CA ILE A 337 -29.90 12.89 -23.77
C ILE A 337 -30.32 13.55 -25.10
N ALA A 338 -29.91 14.80 -25.35
CA ALA A 338 -30.13 15.48 -26.62
C ALA A 338 -29.28 14.92 -27.79
N GLY A 339 -28.36 14.00 -27.50
CA GLY A 339 -27.53 13.32 -28.50
C GLY A 339 -26.28 14.08 -28.92
N ALA A 340 -25.88 15.11 -28.18
CA ALA A 340 -24.71 15.93 -28.52
C ALA A 340 -23.39 15.15 -28.57
N PHE A 341 -23.30 14.02 -27.88
CA PHE A 341 -22.10 13.20 -27.84
C PHE A 341 -22.12 11.99 -28.78
N ARG A 342 -23.16 11.83 -29.61
CA ARG A 342 -23.17 10.78 -30.63
C ARG A 342 -22.00 10.97 -31.58
N PRO A 343 -21.25 9.92 -31.93
CA PRO A 343 -20.12 10.02 -32.84
C PRO A 343 -20.50 10.70 -34.16
N GLY A 344 -19.83 11.80 -34.50
CA GLY A 344 -20.06 12.56 -35.74
C GLY A 344 -21.22 13.55 -35.71
N GLN A 345 -22.09 13.54 -34.69
CA GLN A 345 -23.28 14.41 -34.62
C GLN A 345 -22.92 15.89 -34.61
N VAL A 346 -21.97 16.29 -33.75
CA VAL A 346 -21.50 17.68 -33.64
C VAL A 346 -20.68 18.14 -34.83
N ASP A 347 -20.13 17.22 -35.61
CA ASP A 347 -19.38 17.55 -36.83
C ASP A 347 -20.33 17.68 -38.04
N SER A 348 -21.44 16.94 -38.04
CA SER A 348 -22.46 17.01 -39.10
C SER A 348 -23.46 18.15 -38.92
N ASP A 349 -23.93 18.39 -37.69
CA ASP A 349 -24.97 19.37 -37.39
C ASP A 349 -24.80 19.98 -35.98
N LEU A 350 -23.77 20.83 -35.84
CA LEU A 350 -23.50 21.52 -34.58
C LEU A 350 -24.62 22.49 -34.19
N HIS A 351 -25.25 23.14 -35.17
CA HIS A 351 -26.29 24.13 -34.91
C HIS A 351 -27.58 23.48 -34.40
N GLY A 352 -28.06 22.43 -35.08
CA GLY A 352 -29.22 21.67 -34.63
C GLY A 352 -28.96 20.97 -33.30
N THR A 353 -27.73 20.50 -33.06
CA THR A 353 -27.34 19.96 -31.76
C THR A 353 -27.43 21.02 -30.65
N ALA A 354 -26.91 22.23 -30.86
CA ALA A 354 -27.00 23.32 -29.90
C ALA A 354 -28.46 23.65 -29.55
N GLU A 355 -29.33 23.69 -30.55
CA GLU A 355 -30.76 23.94 -30.37
C GLU A 355 -31.44 22.79 -29.61
N ALA A 356 -31.16 21.53 -29.94
CA ALA A 356 -31.71 20.37 -29.26
C ALA A 356 -31.34 20.33 -27.77
N VAL A 357 -30.09 20.65 -27.43
CA VAL A 357 -29.64 20.76 -26.03
C VAL A 357 -30.38 21.87 -25.30
N ALA A 358 -30.53 23.04 -25.92
CA ALA A 358 -31.28 24.16 -25.32
C ALA A 358 -32.75 23.81 -25.08
N GLN A 359 -33.42 23.18 -26.05
CA GLN A 359 -34.80 22.70 -25.91
C GLN A 359 -34.92 21.68 -24.77
N ARG A 360 -33.93 20.79 -24.60
CA ARG A 360 -33.92 19.81 -23.50
C ARG A 360 -33.77 20.49 -22.14
N LEU A 361 -32.91 21.51 -22.03
CA LEU A 361 -32.76 22.31 -20.81
C LEU A 361 -34.04 23.05 -20.44
N ASP A 362 -34.79 23.56 -21.42
CA ASP A 362 -36.11 24.17 -21.17
C ASP A 362 -37.16 23.17 -20.67
N ARG A 363 -37.07 21.89 -21.06
CA ARG A 363 -37.99 20.85 -20.57
C ARG A 363 -37.80 20.54 -19.08
N VAL A 364 -36.56 20.62 -18.58
CA VAL A 364 -36.24 20.34 -17.18
C VAL A 364 -36.29 21.59 -16.30
N ALA A 365 -36.28 22.77 -16.92
CA ALA A 365 -36.39 24.05 -16.21
C ALA A 365 -37.83 24.29 -15.72
N LEU A 366 -37.93 24.94 -14.55
CA LEU A 366 -39.17 25.52 -14.06
C LEU A 366 -39.72 26.54 -15.06
N GLU A 367 -41.04 26.75 -15.08
CA GLU A 367 -41.70 27.58 -16.09
C GLU A 367 -41.09 28.98 -16.24
N TYR A 368 -40.74 29.61 -15.12
CA TYR A 368 -40.13 30.95 -15.08
C TYR A 368 -38.61 30.96 -15.32
N GLU A 369 -38.00 29.78 -15.53
CA GLU A 369 -36.55 29.62 -15.76
C GLU A 369 -36.22 29.14 -17.19
N ARG A 370 -37.22 29.01 -18.05
CA ARG A 370 -37.06 28.64 -19.46
C ARG A 370 -36.48 29.80 -20.30
N GLY A 371 -36.16 29.52 -21.55
CA GLY A 371 -35.62 30.46 -22.52
C GLY A 371 -34.15 30.19 -22.87
N TRP A 372 -33.69 28.95 -22.74
CA TRP A 372 -32.37 28.55 -23.19
C TRP A 372 -32.23 28.71 -24.71
N GLN A 373 -31.10 29.27 -25.13
CA GLN A 373 -30.71 29.41 -26.53
C GLN A 373 -29.35 28.76 -26.74
N GLY A 374 -29.27 27.89 -27.74
CA GLY A 374 -28.02 27.28 -28.18
C GLY A 374 -27.41 28.06 -29.35
N ARG A 375 -26.11 28.37 -29.27
CA ARG A 375 -25.33 28.98 -30.35
C ARG A 375 -24.00 28.27 -30.49
N ILE A 376 -23.48 28.22 -31.71
CA ILE A 376 -22.15 27.67 -31.96
C ILE A 376 -21.06 28.67 -31.53
N THR A 377 -19.91 28.15 -31.12
CA THR A 377 -18.72 28.95 -30.79
C THR A 377 -17.63 28.80 -31.85
N GLN A 378 -16.63 29.68 -31.84
CA GLN A 378 -15.55 29.70 -32.85
C GLN A 378 -14.68 28.44 -32.84
N ASP A 379 -14.54 27.80 -31.68
CA ASP A 379 -13.82 26.56 -31.45
C ASP A 379 -14.65 25.31 -31.80
N GLN A 380 -15.77 25.46 -32.50
CA GLN A 380 -16.71 24.36 -32.83
C GLN A 380 -17.31 23.69 -31.58
N GLY A 381 -17.59 24.50 -30.56
CA GLY A 381 -18.34 24.16 -29.37
C GLY A 381 -19.77 24.71 -29.39
N ILE A 382 -20.45 24.59 -28.24
CA ILE A 382 -21.83 25.03 -28.00
C ILE A 382 -21.85 25.99 -26.81
N ARG A 383 -22.44 27.17 -27.01
CA ARG A 383 -22.81 28.13 -25.97
C ARG A 383 -24.32 28.07 -25.75
N LEU A 384 -24.71 27.79 -24.52
CA LEU A 384 -26.08 27.75 -24.02
C LEU A 384 -26.30 28.97 -23.15
N ALA A 385 -27.30 29.79 -23.44
CA ALA A 385 -27.57 30.99 -22.66
C ALA A 385 -29.07 31.21 -22.40
N ARG A 386 -29.42 31.76 -21.24
CA ARG A 386 -30.77 32.23 -20.90
C ARG A 386 -30.70 33.53 -20.09
N VAL A 387 -31.81 34.25 -19.98
CA VAL A 387 -31.91 35.45 -19.13
C VAL A 387 -32.85 35.18 -17.96
N LEU A 388 -32.31 35.15 -16.74
CA LEU A 388 -33.07 34.98 -15.51
C LEU A 388 -33.10 36.28 -14.73
N ARG A 389 -34.30 36.86 -14.53
CA ARG A 389 -34.49 38.09 -13.73
C ARG A 389 -33.55 39.23 -14.14
N GLY A 390 -33.27 39.36 -15.43
CA GLY A 390 -32.37 40.38 -15.99
C GLY A 390 -30.87 40.04 -15.99
N VAL A 391 -30.48 38.85 -15.51
CA VAL A 391 -29.09 38.35 -15.54
C VAL A 391 -28.95 37.29 -16.62
N GLU A 392 -27.96 37.45 -17.51
CA GLU A 392 -27.61 36.43 -18.50
C GLU A 392 -26.84 35.29 -17.81
N GLU A 393 -27.40 34.09 -17.87
CA GLU A 393 -26.72 32.86 -17.49
C GLU A 393 -26.15 32.20 -18.75
N VAL A 394 -24.87 31.85 -18.71
CA VAL A 394 -24.16 31.23 -19.83
C VAL A 394 -23.48 29.94 -19.38
N ARG A 395 -23.59 28.90 -20.20
CA ARG A 395 -22.88 27.63 -20.08
C ARG A 395 -22.26 27.28 -21.42
N THR A 396 -21.01 26.85 -21.41
CA THR A 396 -20.26 26.55 -22.64
C THR A 396 -19.73 25.13 -22.57
N LEU A 397 -19.97 24.36 -23.63
CA LEU A 397 -19.31 23.10 -23.93
C LEU A 397 -18.38 23.39 -25.10
N ASP A 398 -17.08 23.49 -24.85
CA ASP A 398 -16.11 23.83 -25.89
C ASP A 398 -15.93 22.71 -26.92
N GLY A 399 -15.31 23.02 -28.04
CA GLY A 399 -15.08 22.04 -29.10
C GLY A 399 -14.30 20.80 -28.64
N PRO A 400 -13.22 20.95 -27.85
CA PRO A 400 -12.48 19.81 -27.32
C PRO A 400 -13.31 18.90 -26.41
N VAL A 401 -14.14 19.44 -25.50
CA VAL A 401 -14.94 18.62 -24.58
C VAL A 401 -16.01 17.80 -25.31
N LEU A 402 -16.62 18.37 -26.36
CA LEU A 402 -17.60 17.65 -27.19
C LEU A 402 -17.00 16.45 -27.95
N ARG A 403 -15.67 16.42 -28.10
CA ARG A 403 -14.93 15.40 -28.87
C ARG A 403 -13.99 14.56 -27.98
N SER A 404 -14.07 14.73 -26.67
CA SER A 404 -13.20 14.04 -25.71
C SER A 404 -13.47 12.52 -25.65
N GLY A 405 -12.58 11.79 -24.97
CA GLY A 405 -12.80 10.37 -24.71
C GLY A 405 -14.03 10.13 -23.84
N GLU A 406 -14.28 11.02 -22.88
CA GLU A 406 -15.43 11.04 -21.99
C GLU A 406 -16.73 11.26 -22.78
N ALA A 407 -16.74 12.22 -23.71
CA ALA A 407 -17.86 12.45 -24.62
C ALA A 407 -18.18 11.20 -25.44
N LYS A 408 -17.18 10.56 -26.04
CA LYS A 408 -17.42 9.32 -26.81
C LYS A 408 -18.01 8.20 -25.94
N ARG A 409 -17.54 8.05 -24.69
CA ARG A 409 -18.12 7.08 -23.74
C ARG A 409 -19.57 7.44 -23.41
N LEU A 410 -19.85 8.71 -23.14
CA LEU A 410 -21.19 9.19 -22.79
C LEU A 410 -22.17 9.07 -23.97
N GLY A 411 -21.71 9.30 -25.20
CA GLY A 411 -22.49 9.11 -26.43
C GLY A 411 -22.90 7.66 -26.67
N GLY A 412 -22.18 6.68 -26.11
CA GLY A 412 -22.58 5.27 -26.14
C GLY A 412 -23.83 4.95 -25.32
N PHE A 413 -24.22 5.82 -24.38
CA PHE A 413 -25.43 5.68 -23.58
C PHE A 413 -26.62 6.44 -24.15
N THR A 414 -26.44 7.29 -25.17
CA THR A 414 -27.51 8.19 -25.66
C THR A 414 -28.80 7.46 -26.04
N ASP A 415 -28.73 6.29 -26.67
CA ASP A 415 -29.92 5.59 -27.15
C ASP A 415 -30.77 5.09 -25.98
N ALA A 416 -30.15 4.46 -24.99
CA ALA A 416 -30.81 4.00 -23.77
C ALA A 416 -31.32 5.17 -22.92
N LEU A 417 -30.56 6.27 -22.86
CA LEU A 417 -31.00 7.51 -22.21
C LEU A 417 -32.23 8.12 -22.90
N GLN A 418 -32.32 8.06 -24.23
CA GLN A 418 -33.49 8.56 -24.96
C GLN A 418 -34.71 7.66 -24.78
N GLU A 419 -34.53 6.35 -24.65
CA GLU A 419 -35.63 5.41 -24.36
C GLU A 419 -36.35 5.77 -23.05
N VAL A 420 -35.59 6.10 -22.01
CA VAL A 420 -36.13 6.38 -20.67
C VAL A 420 -36.47 7.86 -20.46
N TYR A 421 -35.59 8.77 -20.90
CA TYR A 421 -35.61 10.19 -20.48
C TYR A 421 -35.90 11.18 -21.63
N THR A 422 -36.41 10.76 -22.78
CA THR A 422 -36.85 11.74 -23.82
C THR A 422 -37.97 12.65 -23.29
N GLN A 423 -38.87 12.07 -22.50
CA GLN A 423 -39.89 12.77 -21.72
C GLN A 423 -39.60 12.53 -20.23
N PRO A 424 -40.01 13.44 -19.33
CA PRO A 424 -39.86 13.22 -17.89
C PRO A 424 -40.53 11.91 -17.46
N ALA A 425 -39.78 11.05 -16.78
CA ALA A 425 -40.32 9.87 -16.14
C ALA A 425 -40.82 10.24 -14.73
N THR A 426 -41.58 9.35 -14.09
CA THR A 426 -42.03 9.51 -12.72
C THR A 426 -41.66 8.27 -11.92
N LEU A 427 -40.85 8.44 -10.88
CA LEU A 427 -40.59 7.39 -9.90
C LEU A 427 -41.72 7.37 -8.88
N VAL A 428 -42.47 6.27 -8.87
CA VAL A 428 -43.59 6.03 -7.97
C VAL A 428 -43.14 5.04 -6.91
N ARG A 429 -43.24 5.41 -5.64
CA ARG A 429 -43.00 4.52 -4.51
C ARG A 429 -43.99 4.80 -3.39
N ARG A 430 -44.84 3.82 -3.08
CA ARG A 430 -45.98 3.99 -2.15
C ARG A 430 -46.89 5.14 -2.63
N ASP A 431 -47.08 6.17 -1.82
CA ASP A 431 -47.92 7.35 -2.13
C ASP A 431 -47.10 8.58 -2.56
N ARG A 432 -45.86 8.38 -3.02
CA ARG A 432 -44.97 9.46 -3.48
C ARG A 432 -44.65 9.28 -4.96
N ASP A 433 -44.89 10.37 -5.70
CA ASP A 433 -44.56 10.50 -7.11
C ASP A 433 -43.47 11.58 -7.24
N VAL A 434 -42.30 11.18 -7.74
CA VAL A 434 -41.15 12.08 -7.94
C VAL A 434 -40.85 12.16 -9.44
N PRO A 435 -40.86 13.35 -10.06
CA PRO A 435 -40.49 13.49 -11.46
C PRO A 435 -38.98 13.29 -11.63
N ILE A 436 -38.60 12.53 -12.65
CA ILE A 436 -37.22 12.17 -12.99
C ILE A 436 -36.90 12.72 -14.37
N TYR A 437 -35.90 13.59 -14.45
CA TYR A 437 -35.53 14.27 -15.70
C TYR A 437 -34.26 13.73 -16.34
N GLY A 438 -33.54 12.84 -15.65
CA GLY A 438 -32.31 12.24 -16.14
C GLY A 438 -31.81 11.11 -15.24
N PRO A 439 -30.74 10.42 -15.65
CA PRO A 439 -30.11 9.35 -14.88
C PRO A 439 -29.57 9.80 -13.51
N LEU A 440 -29.01 11.00 -13.38
CA LEU A 440 -28.51 11.50 -12.09
C LEU A 440 -29.66 11.63 -11.09
N ASP A 441 -30.75 12.28 -11.50
CA ASP A 441 -31.96 12.43 -10.67
C ASP A 441 -32.52 11.06 -10.24
N LEU A 442 -32.56 10.09 -11.16
CA LEU A 442 -33.04 8.73 -10.84
C LEU A 442 -32.17 8.09 -9.76
N LEU A 443 -30.86 8.10 -9.97
CA LEU A 443 -29.91 7.47 -9.07
C LEU A 443 -29.93 8.11 -7.68
N ASP A 444 -29.91 9.45 -7.62
CA ASP A 444 -29.95 10.18 -6.36
C ASP A 444 -31.28 9.92 -5.62
N THR A 445 -32.41 9.93 -6.33
CA THR A 445 -33.72 9.61 -5.72
C THR A 445 -33.76 8.17 -5.20
N ILE A 446 -33.21 7.19 -5.95
CA ILE A 446 -33.16 5.79 -5.52
C ILE A 446 -32.27 5.62 -4.28
N LEU A 447 -31.11 6.29 -4.23
CA LEU A 447 -30.22 6.26 -3.07
C LEU A 447 -30.89 6.88 -1.84
N GLU A 448 -31.54 8.04 -1.99
CA GLU A 448 -32.31 8.68 -0.91
C GLU A 448 -33.46 7.79 -0.41
N GLU A 449 -34.18 7.13 -1.31
CA GLU A 449 -35.25 6.18 -0.97
C GLU A 449 -34.71 4.92 -0.27
N GLY A 450 -33.50 4.50 -0.62
CA GLY A 450 -32.77 3.42 0.03
C GLY A 450 -32.33 3.79 1.45
N GLU A 451 -31.90 5.04 1.67
CA GLU A 451 -31.43 5.53 2.96
C GLU A 451 -32.55 5.70 4.00
N LYS A 452 -33.79 5.93 3.55
CA LYS A 452 -34.93 6.17 4.45
C LYS A 452 -35.18 5.03 5.44
N GLY A 453 -35.08 5.38 6.72
CA GLY A 453 -35.31 4.45 7.84
C GLY A 453 -34.12 3.54 8.14
N LEU A 454 -32.95 3.81 7.54
CA LEU A 454 -31.69 3.20 7.93
C LEU A 454 -31.00 4.02 9.03
N SER A 455 -30.28 3.32 9.90
CA SER A 455 -29.24 3.92 10.73
C SER A 455 -27.89 3.51 10.14
N LEU A 456 -27.13 4.49 9.67
CA LEU A 456 -25.78 4.30 9.12
C LEU A 456 -24.76 4.67 10.18
N GLN A 457 -23.88 3.72 10.52
CA GLN A 457 -22.69 3.96 11.33
C GLN A 457 -21.46 3.69 10.46
N ARG A 458 -20.55 4.67 10.41
CA ARG A 458 -19.25 4.52 9.74
C ARG A 458 -18.18 4.27 10.77
N TYR A 459 -17.38 3.22 10.58
CA TYR A 459 -16.25 2.92 11.45
C TYR A 459 -15.01 3.66 10.95
N LYS A 460 -14.35 4.41 11.82
CA LYS A 460 -13.07 5.07 11.50
C LYS A 460 -11.86 4.30 12.00
N GLY A 461 -12.05 3.50 13.05
CA GLY A 461 -11.00 2.66 13.61
C GLY A 461 -11.57 1.40 14.23
N LEU A 462 -10.73 0.38 14.32
CA LEU A 462 -11.04 -0.93 14.90
C LEU A 462 -11.44 -0.83 16.38
N GLY A 463 -10.94 0.20 17.08
CA GLY A 463 -11.29 0.47 18.48
C GLY A 463 -12.73 0.94 18.69
N GLU A 464 -13.46 1.33 17.65
CA GLU A 464 -14.88 1.71 17.72
C GLU A 464 -15.82 0.49 17.73
N MET A 465 -15.29 -0.68 17.35
CA MET A 465 -16.02 -1.94 17.36
C MET A 465 -15.94 -2.60 18.75
N ASN A 466 -17.09 -3.04 19.24
CA ASN A 466 -17.14 -3.91 20.42
C ASN A 466 -16.53 -5.28 20.07
N PRO A 467 -16.04 -6.06 21.06
CA PRO A 467 -15.38 -7.35 20.82
C PRO A 467 -16.18 -8.33 19.95
N ASP A 468 -17.49 -8.40 20.15
CA ASP A 468 -18.39 -9.28 19.38
C ASP A 468 -18.50 -8.84 17.92
N GLN A 469 -18.58 -7.52 17.67
CA GLN A 469 -18.62 -6.96 16.32
C GLN A 469 -17.30 -7.21 15.58
N LEU A 470 -16.18 -7.03 16.28
CA LEU A 470 -14.85 -7.30 15.71
C LEU A 470 -14.68 -8.79 15.39
N TRP A 471 -15.25 -9.67 16.22
CA TRP A 471 -15.30 -11.10 15.94
C TRP A 471 -16.08 -11.40 14.66
N GLU A 472 -17.36 -11.04 14.63
CA GLU A 472 -18.29 -11.34 13.53
C GLU A 472 -17.82 -10.79 12.16
N THR A 473 -17.04 -9.71 12.17
CA THR A 473 -16.64 -9.04 10.93
C THR A 473 -15.22 -9.33 10.48
N THR A 474 -14.27 -9.45 11.42
CA THR A 474 -12.84 -9.36 11.09
C THR A 474 -12.04 -10.55 11.62
N LEU A 475 -12.44 -11.18 12.72
CA LEU A 475 -11.70 -12.30 13.31
C LEU A 475 -12.26 -13.67 12.93
N ASP A 476 -13.57 -13.78 12.69
CA ASP A 476 -14.25 -15.03 12.36
C ASP A 476 -13.74 -15.60 11.01
N PRO A 477 -13.13 -16.80 10.99
CA PRO A 477 -12.69 -17.45 9.76
C PRO A 477 -13.76 -17.66 8.69
N GLU A 478 -15.03 -17.76 9.07
CA GLU A 478 -16.14 -17.99 8.13
C GLU A 478 -16.69 -16.71 7.51
N ALA A 479 -16.53 -15.55 8.17
CA ALA A 479 -17.09 -14.27 7.73
C ALA A 479 -16.04 -13.28 7.20
N ARG A 480 -14.80 -13.34 7.70
CA ARG A 480 -13.77 -12.32 7.40
C ARG A 480 -13.25 -12.41 5.97
N THR A 481 -12.80 -11.27 5.46
CA THR A 481 -12.03 -11.18 4.21
C THR A 481 -10.58 -10.82 4.51
N LEU A 482 -9.64 -11.57 3.92
CA LEU A 482 -8.20 -11.33 4.05
C LEU A 482 -7.57 -11.14 2.67
N LEU A 483 -6.69 -10.15 2.55
CA LEU A 483 -5.85 -9.95 1.38
C LEU A 483 -4.50 -10.63 1.60
N GLN A 484 -4.16 -11.66 0.83
CA GLN A 484 -2.84 -12.29 0.89
C GLN A 484 -1.79 -11.40 0.19
N VAL A 485 -0.71 -11.08 0.89
CA VAL A 485 0.40 -10.31 0.32
C VAL A 485 1.23 -11.20 -0.59
N LYS A 486 1.51 -10.73 -1.79
CA LYS A 486 2.35 -11.42 -2.78
C LYS A 486 3.34 -10.44 -3.39
N VAL A 487 4.52 -10.93 -3.77
CA VAL A 487 5.50 -10.16 -4.55
C VAL A 487 5.49 -10.71 -5.97
N ALA A 488 5.00 -9.92 -6.92
CA ALA A 488 4.97 -10.30 -8.33
C ALA A 488 6.32 -10.02 -9.01
N ASP A 489 6.88 -8.84 -8.78
CA ASP A 489 8.20 -8.43 -9.26
C ASP A 489 9.02 -7.88 -8.07
N LEU A 490 10.13 -8.55 -7.78
CA LEU A 490 11.03 -8.17 -6.70
C LEU A 490 11.74 -6.85 -6.98
N ALA A 491 12.12 -6.59 -8.23
CA ALA A 491 12.87 -5.39 -8.60
C ALA A 491 11.98 -4.14 -8.55
N GLU A 492 10.73 -4.25 -9.02
CA GLU A 492 9.76 -3.17 -8.94
C GLU A 492 9.39 -2.85 -7.48
N ALA A 493 9.14 -3.89 -6.67
CA ALA A 493 8.86 -3.70 -5.25
C ALA A 493 10.05 -3.07 -4.50
N ASP A 494 11.27 -3.48 -4.81
CA ASP A 494 12.50 -2.93 -4.23
C ASP A 494 12.68 -1.44 -4.53
N ASP A 495 12.49 -1.06 -5.79
CA ASP A 495 12.55 0.33 -6.24
C ASP A 495 11.46 1.17 -5.56
N LEU A 496 10.24 0.64 -5.45
CA LEU A 496 9.13 1.32 -4.78
C LEU A 496 9.42 1.57 -3.29
N PHE A 497 9.89 0.56 -2.55
CA PHE A 497 10.27 0.72 -1.14
C PHE A 497 11.43 1.70 -0.99
N THR A 498 12.43 1.64 -1.87
CA THR A 498 13.58 2.55 -1.83
C THR A 498 13.14 4.01 -2.07
N LYS A 499 12.27 4.25 -3.05
CA LYS A 499 11.73 5.59 -3.36
C LYS A 499 10.86 6.12 -2.22
N LEU A 500 9.94 5.32 -1.69
CA LEU A 500 8.97 5.77 -0.69
C LEU A 500 9.54 5.82 0.72
N MET A 501 10.43 4.89 1.08
CA MET A 501 10.91 4.70 2.45
C MET A 501 12.37 5.07 2.66
N GLY A 502 13.15 5.31 1.60
CA GLY A 502 14.57 5.66 1.67
C GLY A 502 14.88 7.08 2.16
N ASP A 503 16.14 7.50 2.09
CA ASP A 503 16.59 8.81 2.59
C ASP A 503 16.44 9.97 1.59
N VAL A 504 16.33 9.67 0.30
CA VAL A 504 16.28 10.70 -0.76
C VAL A 504 14.86 11.24 -0.92
N VAL A 505 14.70 12.56 -0.86
CA VAL A 505 13.39 13.22 -0.83
C VAL A 505 12.79 13.40 -2.22
N GLU A 506 13.62 13.73 -3.21
CA GLU A 506 13.20 14.13 -4.55
C GLU A 506 12.43 13.03 -5.30
N PRO A 507 12.90 11.77 -5.38
CA PRO A 507 12.16 10.69 -6.03
C PRO A 507 10.80 10.43 -5.37
N ARG A 508 10.73 10.56 -4.04
CA ARG A 508 9.48 10.42 -3.29
C ARG A 508 8.50 11.53 -3.66
N ARG A 509 8.98 12.77 -3.71
CA ARG A 509 8.16 13.93 -4.05
C ARG A 509 7.59 13.82 -5.45
N GLU A 510 8.41 13.44 -6.43
CA GLU A 510 7.96 13.22 -7.81
C GLU A 510 6.92 12.12 -7.89
N PHE A 511 7.15 10.98 -7.21
CA PHE A 511 6.18 9.89 -7.14
C PHE A 511 4.84 10.35 -6.56
N ILE A 512 4.85 11.09 -5.45
CA ILE A 512 3.64 11.63 -4.83
C ILE A 512 2.93 12.60 -5.80
N GLN A 513 3.65 13.50 -6.47
CA GLN A 513 3.06 14.47 -7.38
C GLN A 513 2.42 13.80 -8.61
N GLN A 514 3.08 12.80 -9.19
CA GLN A 514 2.57 12.07 -10.35
C GLN A 514 1.33 11.24 -10.01
N ASN A 515 1.26 10.72 -8.79
CA ASN A 515 0.15 9.87 -8.36
C ASN A 515 -0.94 10.62 -7.59
N ALA A 516 -0.75 11.89 -7.21
CA ALA A 516 -1.70 12.66 -6.41
C ALA A 516 -3.12 12.72 -7.02
N LEU A 517 -3.22 12.74 -8.35
CA LEU A 517 -4.51 12.77 -9.07
C LEU A 517 -5.14 11.38 -9.21
N ASN A 518 -4.37 10.30 -9.06
CA ASN A 518 -4.89 8.92 -9.07
C ASN A 518 -5.48 8.52 -7.71
N VAL A 519 -5.26 9.34 -6.69
CA VAL A 519 -5.68 9.14 -5.30
C VAL A 519 -7.06 9.81 -5.09
N GLU A 520 -8.03 9.49 -5.95
CA GLU A 520 -9.42 9.97 -5.80
C GLU A 520 -10.29 9.05 -4.92
N ASN A 521 -9.83 7.82 -4.65
CA ASN A 521 -10.51 6.87 -3.75
C ASN A 521 -9.60 6.46 -2.58
N LEU A 522 -9.15 7.43 -1.79
CA LEU A 522 -8.85 7.12 -0.38
C LEU A 522 -10.21 7.10 0.32
N ASP A 523 -10.84 5.93 0.38
CA ASP A 523 -11.93 5.70 1.33
C ASP A 523 -11.36 5.92 2.74
N PHE A 524 -11.47 7.17 3.23
CA PHE A 524 -11.14 7.63 4.59
C PHE A 524 -12.36 7.63 5.46
#